data_AF-S6U7Y6-F1
#
_entry.id   AF-S6U7Y6-F1
#
_cell.length_a   1.000
_cell.length_b   1.000
_cell.length_c   1.000
_cell.angle_alpha   90.00
_cell.angle_beta   90.00
_cell.angle_gamma   90.00
#
_symmetry.space_group_name_H-M   'P 1'
#
loop_
_entity.id
_entity.type
_entity.pdbx_description
1 polymer ?
#
loop_
_entity_poly.entity_id
_entity_poly.type
_entity_poly.pdbx_seq_one_letter_code
_entity_poly.pdbx_strand_id
1 'polypeptide(L)'
;MLHESIYNKRDLRTTVEGMLYRMRVGCPWRDLPKAFGNWSKVYKRFNAWSASGKWVKVLEVLMTDPDMEWVFIDGSYAKAHQHSAGAASTQDQAIGKSRADNTSKIHLAVDACGLPIAFDVTAGQTNDCSQAASLIAKVPDAEVIIADKGYDTEAIRAQVEQQGSKVVIPRKRNSLKGNADLDKG
;
A
#
# COMPACT_ATOMS: atom_id res chain seq x y z
N MET A 1 3.33 -21.37 1.89
CA MET A 1 1.86 -21.30 1.68
C MET A 1 1.04 -22.19 2.60
N LEU A 2 1.42 -23.45 2.89
CA LEU A 2 0.69 -24.29 3.86
C LEU A 2 0.67 -23.69 5.28
N HIS A 3 1.74 -22.99 5.66
CA HIS A 3 1.86 -22.23 6.92
C HIS A 3 0.79 -21.12 7.07
N GLU A 4 0.27 -20.59 5.96
CA GLU A 4 -0.73 -19.51 5.97
C GLU A 4 -2.18 -20.02 5.90
N SER A 5 -2.40 -21.31 6.20
CA SER A 5 -3.70 -21.98 6.02
C SER A 5 -4.24 -21.86 4.59
N ILE A 6 -3.34 -21.75 3.60
CA ILE A 6 -3.63 -21.81 2.18
C ILE A 6 -3.25 -23.20 1.70
N TYR A 7 -4.25 -24.08 1.64
CA TYR A 7 -4.09 -25.47 1.23
C TYR A 7 -4.16 -25.60 -0.29
N ASN A 8 -3.25 -26.40 -0.86
CA ASN A 8 -3.27 -26.75 -2.28
C ASN A 8 -4.48 -27.64 -2.62
N LYS A 9 -5.63 -27.00 -2.83
CA LYS A 9 -6.86 -27.62 -3.30
C LYS A 9 -6.91 -27.60 -4.83
N ARG A 10 -7.60 -28.57 -5.43
CA ARG A 10 -7.75 -28.71 -6.89
C ARG A 10 -8.07 -27.41 -7.62
N ASP A 11 -8.98 -26.59 -7.06
CA ASP A 11 -9.46 -25.36 -7.68
C ASP A 11 -8.79 -24.08 -7.15
N LEU A 12 -7.75 -24.21 -6.30
CA LEU A 12 -7.12 -23.05 -5.66
C LEU A 12 -6.56 -22.08 -6.71
N ARG A 13 -5.78 -22.62 -7.66
CA ARG A 13 -5.13 -21.82 -8.71
C ARG A 13 -6.15 -21.04 -9.52
N THR A 14 -7.16 -21.72 -10.07
CA THR A 14 -8.23 -21.10 -10.86
C THR A 14 -8.99 -20.03 -10.07
N THR A 15 -9.23 -20.29 -8.77
CA THR A 15 -9.90 -19.33 -7.89
C THR A 15 -9.06 -18.08 -7.67
N VAL A 16 -7.76 -18.23 -7.39
CA VAL A 16 -6.83 -17.10 -7.19
C VAL A 16 -6.62 -16.33 -8.48
N GLU A 17 -6.44 -17.01 -9.62
CA GLU A 17 -6.36 -16.37 -10.94
C GLU A 17 -7.63 -15.57 -11.26
N GLY A 18 -8.81 -16.06 -10.89
CA GLY A 18 -10.05 -15.32 -11.02
C GLY A 18 -10.11 -14.05 -10.16
N MET A 19 -9.55 -14.09 -8.94
CA MET A 19 -9.42 -12.89 -8.10
C MET A 19 -8.49 -11.87 -8.75
N LEU A 20 -7.30 -12.31 -9.17
CA LEU A 20 -6.29 -11.45 -9.80
C LEU A 20 -6.80 -10.86 -11.12
N TYR A 21 -7.52 -11.64 -11.92
CA TYR A 21 -8.18 -11.16 -13.13
C TYR A 21 -9.17 -10.04 -12.81
N ARG A 22 -10.05 -10.23 -11.82
CA ARG A 22 -11.00 -9.19 -11.40
C ARG A 22 -10.26 -7.93 -10.93
N MET A 23 -9.17 -8.07 -10.18
CA MET A 23 -8.39 -6.93 -9.69
C MET A 23 -7.72 -6.16 -10.83
N ARG A 24 -7.18 -6.87 -11.82
CA ARG A 24 -6.54 -6.27 -13.00
C ARG A 24 -7.53 -5.59 -13.95
N VAL A 25 -8.67 -6.24 -14.21
CA VAL A 25 -9.64 -5.79 -15.23
C VAL A 25 -10.69 -4.84 -14.65
N GLY A 26 -10.99 -4.95 -13.36
CA GLY A 26 -12.00 -4.11 -12.70
C GLY A 26 -13.45 -4.47 -13.03
N CYS A 27 -13.71 -5.65 -13.63
CA CYS A 27 -15.07 -6.06 -13.97
C CYS A 27 -15.94 -6.32 -12.72
N PRO A 28 -17.28 -6.18 -12.82
CA PRO A 28 -18.18 -6.69 -11.79
C PRO A 28 -17.93 -8.16 -11.51
N TRP A 29 -18.07 -8.59 -10.25
CA TRP A 29 -17.85 -10.00 -9.89
C TRP A 29 -18.71 -10.96 -10.70
N ARG A 30 -19.96 -10.58 -10.99
CA ARG A 30 -20.91 -11.40 -11.78
C ARG A 30 -20.46 -11.62 -13.23
N ASP A 31 -19.58 -10.75 -13.73
CA ASP A 31 -19.09 -10.77 -15.12
C ASP A 31 -17.73 -11.48 -15.23
N LEU A 32 -17.28 -12.13 -14.16
CA LEU A 32 -16.05 -12.91 -14.17
C LEU A 32 -16.14 -14.03 -15.25
N PRO A 33 -15.12 -14.19 -16.11
CA PRO A 33 -15.14 -15.23 -17.13
C PRO A 33 -15.40 -16.63 -16.54
N LYS A 34 -16.24 -17.42 -17.22
CA LYS A 34 -16.60 -18.79 -16.79
C LYS A 34 -15.40 -19.71 -16.62
N ALA A 35 -14.27 -19.42 -17.28
CA ALA A 35 -13.00 -20.12 -17.11
C ALA A 35 -12.48 -20.13 -15.66
N PHE A 36 -12.85 -19.13 -14.85
CA PHE A 36 -12.49 -19.05 -13.43
C PHE A 36 -13.51 -19.75 -12.50
N GLY A 37 -14.54 -20.38 -13.07
CA GLY A 37 -15.59 -21.06 -12.33
C GLY A 37 -16.71 -20.13 -11.85
N ASN A 38 -17.39 -20.53 -10.78
CA ASN A 38 -18.54 -19.80 -10.26
C ASN A 38 -18.08 -18.52 -9.55
N TRP A 39 -18.44 -17.35 -10.10
CA TRP A 39 -18.07 -16.04 -9.56
C TRP A 39 -18.39 -15.88 -8.07
N SER A 40 -19.49 -16.46 -7.57
CA SER A 40 -19.90 -16.34 -6.17
C SER A 40 -18.92 -17.06 -5.24
N LYS A 41 -18.36 -18.19 -5.69
CA LYS A 41 -17.32 -18.92 -4.95
C LYS A 41 -16.03 -18.11 -4.89
N VAL A 42 -15.63 -17.50 -6.01
CA VAL A 42 -14.44 -16.64 -6.09
C VAL A 42 -14.59 -15.44 -5.16
N TYR A 43 -15.71 -14.72 -5.26
CA TYR A 43 -16.02 -13.58 -4.39
C TYR A 43 -16.04 -13.93 -2.90
N LYS A 44 -16.75 -15.01 -2.52
CA LYS A 44 -16.80 -15.45 -1.10
C LYS A 44 -15.41 -15.79 -0.58
N ARG A 45 -14.58 -16.45 -1.39
CA ARG A 45 -13.20 -16.74 -1.03
C ARG A 45 -12.37 -15.47 -0.89
N PHE A 46 -12.53 -14.52 -1.80
CA PHE A 46 -11.81 -13.24 -1.77
C PHE A 46 -12.12 -12.51 -0.46
N ASN A 47 -13.41 -12.33 -0.14
CA ASN A 47 -13.83 -11.68 1.10
C ASN A 47 -13.32 -12.41 2.34
N ALA A 48 -13.40 -13.75 2.37
CA ALA A 48 -12.88 -14.53 3.50
C ALA A 48 -11.36 -14.37 3.66
N TRP A 49 -10.61 -14.30 2.56
CA TRP A 49 -9.17 -14.10 2.59
C TRP A 49 -8.80 -12.70 3.05
N SER A 50 -9.48 -11.67 2.53
CA SER A 50 -9.31 -10.28 2.96
C SER A 50 -9.59 -10.11 4.45
N ALA A 51 -10.72 -10.65 4.95
CA ALA A 51 -11.06 -10.60 6.38
C ALA A 51 -10.06 -11.34 7.27
N SER A 52 -9.43 -12.40 6.76
CA SER A 52 -8.41 -13.18 7.50
C SER A 52 -6.97 -12.67 7.32
N GLY A 53 -6.75 -11.56 6.60
CA GLY A 53 -5.41 -11.01 6.34
C GLY A 53 -4.54 -11.86 5.41
N LYS A 54 -5.09 -12.85 4.70
CA LYS A 54 -4.30 -13.76 3.85
C LYS A 54 -3.61 -13.08 2.68
N TRP A 55 -4.20 -12.03 2.13
CA TRP A 55 -3.57 -11.28 1.06
C TRP A 55 -2.32 -10.56 1.51
N VAL A 56 -2.32 -10.02 2.74
CA VAL A 56 -1.14 -9.40 3.35
C VAL A 56 -0.03 -10.43 3.51
N LYS A 57 -0.36 -11.61 4.07
CA LYS A 57 0.58 -12.73 4.20
C LYS A 57 1.14 -13.23 2.87
N VAL A 58 0.31 -13.29 1.82
CA VAL A 58 0.77 -13.65 0.48
C VAL A 58 1.74 -12.61 -0.04
N LEU A 59 1.44 -11.32 0.14
CA LEU A 59 2.34 -10.24 -0.26
C LEU A 59 3.67 -10.36 0.50
N GLU A 60 3.65 -10.50 1.83
CA GLU A 60 4.85 -10.68 2.67
C GLU A 60 5.72 -11.85 2.21
N VAL A 61 5.12 -12.98 1.81
CA VAL A 61 5.87 -14.14 1.29
C VAL A 61 6.45 -13.87 -0.11
N LEU A 62 5.81 -13.02 -0.91
CA LEU A 62 6.30 -12.65 -2.24
C LEU A 62 7.37 -11.54 -2.17
N MET A 63 7.48 -10.82 -1.06
CA MET A 63 8.56 -9.87 -0.75
C MET A 63 9.85 -10.64 -0.44
N THR A 64 10.46 -11.23 -1.47
CA THR A 64 11.71 -11.98 -1.35
C THR A 64 12.88 -11.11 -1.77
N ASP A 65 13.86 -10.95 -0.89
CA ASP A 65 15.14 -10.29 -1.16
C ASP A 65 15.00 -8.88 -1.82
N PRO A 66 14.29 -7.94 -1.16
CA PRO A 66 14.12 -6.59 -1.69
C PRO A 66 15.47 -5.86 -1.76
N ASP A 67 15.63 -5.04 -2.80
CA ASP A 67 16.82 -4.19 -2.96
C ASP A 67 16.71 -2.94 -2.06
N MET A 68 17.35 -3.00 -0.90
CA MET A 68 17.29 -1.94 0.12
C MET A 68 18.28 -0.80 -0.08
N GLU A 69 19.00 -0.76 -1.22
CA GLU A 69 19.85 0.39 -1.55
C GLU A 69 19.00 1.68 -1.65
N TRP A 70 17.84 1.58 -2.31
CA TRP A 70 16.93 2.71 -2.49
C TRP A 70 15.49 2.31 -2.16
N VAL A 71 14.92 2.95 -1.13
CA VAL A 71 13.51 2.81 -0.79
C VAL A 71 12.75 4.08 -1.15
N PHE A 72 11.70 3.93 -1.93
CA PHE A 72 10.82 5.02 -2.36
C PHE A 72 9.52 4.99 -1.57
N ILE A 73 9.11 6.14 -1.06
CA ILE A 73 7.85 6.32 -0.35
C ILE A 73 6.95 7.27 -1.13
N ASP A 74 5.73 6.82 -1.42
CA ASP A 74 4.70 7.63 -2.06
C ASP A 74 3.28 7.26 -1.59
N GLY A 75 2.33 8.15 -1.84
CA GLY A 75 0.92 8.00 -1.51
C GLY A 75 0.02 8.06 -2.76
N SER A 76 -0.95 7.16 -2.86
CA SER A 76 -1.96 7.17 -3.91
C SER A 76 -3.37 7.00 -3.35
N TYR A 77 -4.40 7.29 -4.15
CA TYR A 77 -5.81 7.24 -3.71
C TYR A 77 -6.59 6.21 -4.51
N ALA A 78 -7.38 5.40 -3.82
CA ALA A 78 -8.40 4.54 -4.40
C ALA A 78 -9.78 5.14 -4.13
N LYS A 79 -10.59 5.32 -5.19
CA LYS A 79 -11.97 5.78 -5.03
C LYS A 79 -12.83 4.70 -4.37
N ALA A 80 -13.54 5.08 -3.33
CA ALA A 80 -14.64 4.27 -2.81
C ALA A 80 -15.87 4.46 -3.69
N HIS A 81 -16.85 3.57 -3.57
CA HIS A 81 -18.13 3.76 -4.25
C HIS A 81 -18.79 5.03 -3.72
N GLN A 82 -19.53 5.78 -4.55
CA GLN A 82 -20.17 7.05 -4.14
C GLN A 82 -21.12 6.89 -2.93
N HIS A 83 -21.67 5.69 -2.73
CA HIS A 83 -22.52 5.33 -1.58
C HIS A 83 -21.76 4.61 -0.45
N SER A 84 -20.44 4.57 -0.49
CA SER A 84 -19.62 4.02 0.58
C SER A 84 -19.60 4.99 1.76
N ALA A 85 -20.46 4.75 2.75
CA ALA A 85 -20.49 5.51 4.01
C ALA A 85 -19.68 4.83 5.14
N GLY A 86 -18.91 3.79 4.82
CA GLY A 86 -18.33 2.87 5.81
C GLY A 86 -19.36 1.83 6.30
N ALA A 87 -18.87 0.83 7.03
CA ALA A 87 -19.73 -0.14 7.70
C ALA A 87 -20.35 0.50 8.96
N ALA A 88 -21.55 0.05 9.35
CA ALA A 88 -22.18 0.45 10.62
C ALA A 88 -21.45 -0.19 11.82
N SER A 89 -20.22 0.25 12.05
CA SER A 89 -19.30 -0.25 13.07
C SER A 89 -18.42 0.89 13.57
N THR A 90 -17.82 0.73 14.75
CA THR A 90 -16.83 1.67 15.28
C THR A 90 -15.44 1.51 14.65
N GLN A 91 -15.26 0.52 13.78
CA GLN A 91 -13.98 0.26 13.12
C GLN A 91 -13.78 1.22 11.95
N ASP A 92 -12.62 1.89 11.92
CA ASP A 92 -12.22 2.71 10.78
C ASP A 92 -12.10 1.84 9.52
N GLN A 93 -12.84 2.21 8.48
CA GLN A 93 -12.82 1.53 7.19
C GLN A 93 -11.81 2.14 6.22
N ALA A 94 -11.03 3.13 6.68
CA ALA A 94 -10.10 3.91 5.89
C ALA A 94 -10.78 4.60 4.70
N ILE A 95 -12.04 5.04 4.86
CA ILE A 95 -12.79 5.77 3.85
C ILE A 95 -13.04 7.18 4.38
N GLY A 96 -12.71 8.19 3.59
CA GLY A 96 -13.10 9.55 3.93
C GLY A 96 -13.07 10.51 2.76
N LYS A 97 -13.58 11.71 3.00
CA LYS A 97 -13.85 12.71 1.96
C LYS A 97 -12.56 13.37 1.51
N SER A 98 -12.19 13.15 0.25
CA SER A 98 -11.16 13.93 -0.43
C SER A 98 -11.81 15.00 -1.32
N ARG A 99 -11.00 15.72 -2.10
CA ARG A 99 -11.50 16.59 -3.18
C ARG A 99 -12.29 15.83 -4.26
N ALA A 100 -12.07 14.52 -4.39
CA ALA A 100 -12.59 13.69 -5.47
C ALA A 100 -13.67 12.68 -5.02
N ASP A 101 -14.39 12.98 -3.93
CA ASP A 101 -15.38 12.12 -3.24
C ASP A 101 -14.76 11.19 -2.16
N ASN A 102 -15.52 10.20 -1.68
CA ASN A 102 -15.08 9.20 -0.72
C ASN A 102 -13.93 8.37 -1.30
N THR A 103 -12.80 8.37 -0.61
CA THR A 103 -11.58 7.69 -1.05
C THR A 103 -10.84 7.07 0.14
N SER A 104 -10.06 6.05 -0.16
CA SER A 104 -9.00 5.53 0.71
C SER A 104 -7.66 5.98 0.13
N LYS A 105 -6.70 6.25 1.00
CA LYS A 105 -5.32 6.52 0.62
C LYS A 105 -4.46 5.31 0.95
N ILE A 106 -3.59 4.94 0.03
CA ILE A 106 -2.58 3.89 0.17
C ILE A 106 -1.23 4.59 0.22
N HIS A 107 -0.52 4.47 1.33
CA HIS A 107 0.87 4.89 1.48
C HIS A 107 1.73 3.65 1.27
N LEU A 108 2.72 3.73 0.39
CA LEU A 108 3.49 2.57 -0.03
C LEU A 108 4.98 2.89 0.02
N ALA A 109 5.75 1.98 0.63
CA ALA A 109 7.19 1.91 0.50
C ALA A 109 7.52 0.80 -0.50
N VAL A 110 8.37 1.10 -1.48
CA VAL A 110 8.86 0.14 -2.47
C VAL A 110 10.38 0.17 -2.55
N ASP A 111 10.98 -0.94 -2.94
CA ASP A 111 12.42 -1.05 -3.20
C ASP A 111 12.81 -0.39 -4.55
N ALA A 112 14.09 -0.48 -4.91
CA ALA A 112 14.62 0.10 -6.15
C ALA A 112 13.99 -0.47 -7.43
N CYS A 113 13.44 -1.68 -7.37
CA CYS A 113 12.78 -2.38 -8.47
C CYS A 113 11.25 -2.21 -8.46
N GLY A 114 10.69 -1.49 -7.49
CA GLY A 114 9.24 -1.32 -7.32
C GLY A 114 8.55 -2.49 -6.58
N LEU A 115 9.31 -3.38 -5.94
CA LEU A 115 8.78 -4.41 -5.06
C LEU A 115 8.22 -3.75 -3.79
N PRO A 116 6.94 -3.96 -3.43
CA PRO A 116 6.38 -3.44 -2.19
C PRO A 116 7.18 -3.93 -0.98
N ILE A 117 7.46 -3.05 -0.02
CA ILE A 117 8.12 -3.38 1.26
C ILE A 117 7.11 -3.27 2.40
N ALA A 118 6.40 -2.15 2.46
CA ALA A 118 5.41 -1.88 3.49
C ALA A 118 4.32 -0.97 2.95
N PHE A 119 3.12 -1.05 3.52
CA PHE A 119 2.05 -0.12 3.17
C PHE A 119 1.16 0.19 4.38
N ASP A 120 0.50 1.34 4.28
CA ASP A 120 -0.56 1.78 5.19
C ASP A 120 -1.78 2.21 4.39
N VAL A 121 -2.98 1.96 4.93
CA VAL A 121 -4.23 2.41 4.31
C VAL A 121 -4.96 3.31 5.29
N THR A 122 -5.26 4.53 4.86
CA THR A 122 -5.94 5.54 5.69
C THR A 122 -7.12 6.16 4.95
N ALA A 123 -7.96 6.90 5.66
CA ALA A 123 -8.99 7.73 5.03
C ALA A 123 -8.38 8.74 4.04
N GLY A 124 -9.13 9.06 2.98
CA GLY A 124 -8.64 9.87 1.86
C GLY A 124 -8.23 11.31 2.19
N GLN A 125 -8.71 11.89 3.28
CA GLN A 125 -8.30 13.23 3.74
C GLN A 125 -6.96 13.24 4.48
N THR A 126 -6.43 12.07 4.84
CA THR A 126 -5.21 11.96 5.63
C THR A 126 -4.00 12.46 4.83
N ASN A 127 -3.17 13.30 5.45
CA ASN A 127 -1.96 13.83 4.84
C ASN A 127 -0.85 12.77 4.83
N ASP A 128 -0.14 12.64 3.71
CA ASP A 128 0.99 11.73 3.50
C ASP A 128 2.07 11.90 4.59
N CYS A 129 2.42 13.14 4.93
CA CYS A 129 3.43 13.42 5.95
C CYS A 129 3.04 12.90 7.34
N SER A 130 1.74 12.76 7.63
CA SER A 130 1.27 12.26 8.94
C SER A 130 1.43 10.76 9.08
N GLN A 131 1.49 10.02 7.96
CA GLN A 131 1.63 8.56 7.95
C GLN A 131 3.07 8.11 7.65
N ALA A 132 3.89 9.00 7.10
CA ALA A 132 5.29 8.78 6.81
C ALA A 132 6.05 8.11 7.97
N ALA A 133 5.90 8.62 9.19
CA ALA A 133 6.62 8.08 10.35
C ALA A 133 6.26 6.61 10.64
N SER A 134 4.97 6.26 10.55
CA SER A 134 4.47 4.89 10.72
C SER A 134 5.01 3.98 9.63
N LEU A 135 4.99 4.45 8.37
CA LEU A 135 5.45 3.67 7.24
C LEU A 135 6.97 3.45 7.29
N ILE A 136 7.75 4.49 7.56
CA ILE A 136 9.21 4.44 7.71
C ILE A 136 9.62 3.47 8.84
N ALA A 137 8.85 3.41 9.93
CA ALA A 137 9.12 2.46 11.02
C ALA A 137 8.96 0.98 10.61
N LYS A 138 8.27 0.69 9.49
CA LYS A 138 8.10 -0.67 8.95
C LYS A 138 9.13 -1.02 7.87
N VAL A 139 9.87 -0.03 7.37
CA VAL A 139 10.92 -0.25 6.37
C VAL A 139 12.12 -0.85 7.10
N PRO A 140 12.63 -2.04 6.67
CA PRO A 140 13.87 -2.61 7.17
C PRO A 140 15.09 -1.72 6.84
N ASP A 141 16.28 -2.10 7.29
CA ASP A 141 17.51 -1.31 7.12
C ASP A 141 17.78 -0.96 5.65
N ALA A 142 17.45 0.28 5.27
CA ALA A 142 17.63 0.83 3.93
C ALA A 142 18.81 1.80 3.90
N GLU A 143 19.56 1.84 2.80
CA GLU A 143 20.67 2.79 2.67
C GLU A 143 20.16 4.21 2.41
N VAL A 144 19.13 4.34 1.55
CA VAL A 144 18.52 5.63 1.21
C VAL A 144 17.00 5.55 1.23
N ILE A 145 16.37 6.55 1.87
CA ILE A 145 14.92 6.75 1.80
C ILE A 145 14.62 8.00 0.96
N ILE A 146 13.89 7.79 -0.13
CA ILE A 146 13.44 8.82 -1.07
C ILE A 146 11.93 9.05 -0.87
N ALA A 147 11.53 10.32 -0.78
CA ALA A 147 10.12 10.69 -0.82
C ALA A 147 9.91 12.05 -1.49
N ASP A 148 8.66 12.31 -1.87
CA ASP A 148 8.30 13.59 -2.48
C ASP A 148 8.39 14.77 -1.49
N LYS A 149 8.31 15.98 -2.04
CA LYS A 149 8.37 17.23 -1.26
C LYS A 149 7.27 17.36 -0.20
N GLY A 150 6.12 16.70 -0.39
CA GLY A 150 5.01 16.64 0.57
C GLY A 150 5.43 16.04 1.91
N TYR A 151 6.35 15.07 1.90
CA TYR A 151 6.91 14.41 3.08
C TYR A 151 7.92 15.26 3.87
N ASP A 152 8.30 16.45 3.39
CA ASP A 152 9.30 17.28 4.09
C ASP A 152 8.82 17.77 5.47
N THR A 153 9.47 17.26 6.52
CA THR A 153 9.45 17.75 7.90
C THR A 153 10.79 17.41 8.59
N GLU A 154 11.22 18.20 9.57
CA GLU A 154 12.44 17.87 10.35
C GLU A 154 12.28 16.56 11.14
N ALA A 155 11.06 16.24 11.60
CA ALA A 155 10.79 15.02 12.35
C ALA A 155 11.01 13.75 11.49
N ILE A 156 10.53 13.76 10.24
CA ILE A 156 10.72 12.65 9.30
C ILE A 156 12.22 12.49 8.98
N ARG A 157 12.92 13.59 8.70
CA ARG A 157 14.37 13.54 8.42
C ARG A 157 15.15 12.96 9.59
N ALA A 158 14.88 13.44 10.81
CA ALA A 158 15.52 12.95 12.02
C ALA A 158 15.24 11.46 12.24
N GLN A 159 14.03 10.98 11.97
CA GLN A 159 13.70 9.56 12.06
C GLN A 159 14.51 8.72 11.07
N VAL A 160 14.58 9.13 9.80
CA VAL A 160 15.33 8.44 8.74
C VAL A 160 16.82 8.36 9.12
N GLU A 161 17.40 9.49 9.57
CA GLU A 161 18.79 9.55 10.01
C GLU A 161 19.05 8.69 11.27
N GLN A 162 18.11 8.65 12.22
CA GLN A 162 18.20 7.80 13.41
C GLN A 162 18.15 6.30 13.09
N GLN A 163 17.50 5.92 11.99
CA GLN A 163 17.51 4.55 11.46
C GLN A 163 18.77 4.23 10.65
N GLY A 164 19.68 5.19 10.48
CA GLY A 164 20.95 5.01 9.75
C GLY A 164 20.82 5.20 8.24
N SER A 165 19.65 5.55 7.72
CA SER A 165 19.42 5.79 6.29
C SER A 165 19.74 7.24 5.90
N LYS A 166 20.18 7.43 4.66
CA LYS A 166 20.27 8.76 4.05
C LYS A 166 18.88 9.23 3.64
N VAL A 167 18.53 10.48 3.98
CA VAL A 167 17.25 11.08 3.58
C VAL A 167 17.38 11.88 2.27
N VAL A 168 16.55 11.54 1.29
CA VAL A 168 16.45 12.25 0.00
C VAL A 168 15.01 12.72 -0.19
N ILE A 169 14.72 13.88 0.40
CA ILE A 169 13.42 14.54 0.33
C ILE A 169 13.64 15.99 -0.06
N PRO A 170 13.04 16.53 -1.14
CA PRO A 170 13.14 17.95 -1.43
C PRO A 170 12.50 18.81 -0.34
N ARG A 171 13.20 19.84 0.14
CA ARG A 171 12.67 20.77 1.15
C ARG A 171 11.58 21.68 0.59
N LYS A 172 10.56 21.94 1.40
CA LYS A 172 9.48 22.91 1.17
C LYS A 172 10.04 24.33 1.05
N ARG A 173 9.34 25.19 0.29
CA ARG A 173 9.79 26.57 0.02
C ARG A 173 9.96 27.38 1.30
N ASN A 174 9.21 27.06 2.34
CA ASN A 174 9.25 27.70 3.66
C ASN A 174 10.20 27.00 4.65
N SER A 175 11.01 26.04 4.22
CA SER A 175 12.03 25.43 5.08
C SER A 175 13.17 26.42 5.36
N LEU A 176 13.70 26.39 6.59
CA LEU A 176 14.84 27.23 6.99
C LEU A 176 16.15 26.79 6.31
N LYS A 177 16.23 25.52 5.91
CA LYS A 177 17.35 24.95 5.16
C LYS A 177 16.96 24.82 3.68
N GLY A 178 17.89 25.10 2.78
CA GLY A 178 17.69 24.96 1.33
C GLY A 178 18.02 23.55 0.82
N ASN A 179 17.84 23.33 -0.49
CA ASN A 179 18.15 22.07 -1.20
C ASN A 179 19.53 22.11 -1.88
N ALA A 180 20.54 22.68 -1.24
CA ALA A 180 21.86 22.84 -1.87
C ALA A 180 22.61 21.51 -2.00
N ASP A 181 22.25 20.55 -1.17
CA ASP A 181 22.78 19.19 -1.04
C ASP A 181 22.08 18.17 -1.95
N LEU A 182 21.01 18.56 -2.64
CA LEU A 182 20.26 17.71 -3.56
C LEU A 182 20.64 18.04 -5.01
N ASP A 183 20.87 17.00 -5.80
CA ASP A 183 20.99 17.14 -7.25
C ASP A 183 19.67 17.68 -7.83
N LYS A 184 19.78 18.60 -8.80
CA LYS A 184 18.63 19.27 -9.41
C LYS A 184 18.12 18.56 -10.67
N GLY A 185 18.86 17.55 -11.15
CA GLY A 185 18.60 16.88 -12.43
C GLY A 185 19.04 17.72 -13.62
#